data_AF-A0A6H5KD49-F1
#
_entry.id   AF-A0A6H5KD49-F1
#
_cell.length_a   1.000
_cell.length_b   1.000
_cell.length_c   1.000
_cell.angle_alpha   90.00
_cell.angle_beta   90.00
_cell.angle_gamma   90.00
#
_symmetry.space_group_name_H-M   'P 1'
#
loop_
_entity.id
_entity.type
_entity.pdbx_description
1 polymer ?
#
loop_
_entity_poly.entity_id
_entity_poly.type
_entity_poly.pdbx_seq_one_letter_code
_entity_poly.pdbx_strand_id
1 'polypeptide(L)'
;MGLLRNGAIPVEDQVAMTLRWLAGGSIYECMDGHVIARSTAYHVTSTVINALNACPELNCKWPEGEDAARAAELFRNRSSMDVVRKCVGAMDVLFVRMIKPSAKEVAEPNLYYNGHKKGFGMNFQVCMCIHV
;
A
#
# COMPACT_ATOMS: atom_id res chain seq x y z
N MET A 1 13.35 1.51 -20.78
CA MET A 1 13.36 0.26 -21.58
C MET A 1 14.67 -0.44 -21.29
N GLY A 2 14.64 -1.51 -20.49
CA GLY A 2 15.82 -2.13 -19.90
C GLY A 2 16.79 -2.68 -20.95
N LEU A 3 17.83 -1.92 -21.26
CA LEU A 3 19.00 -2.43 -21.95
C LEU A 3 19.89 -3.10 -20.90
N LEU A 4 20.34 -4.32 -21.21
CA LEU A 4 21.36 -5.13 -20.53
C LEU A 4 20.82 -6.21 -19.57
N ARG A 5 20.85 -7.45 -20.06
CA ARG A 5 21.08 -8.63 -19.20
C ARG A 5 22.32 -8.33 -18.33
N ASN A 6 22.15 -8.31 -17.01
CA ASN A 6 23.17 -8.00 -16.00
C ASN A 6 23.57 -6.51 -15.83
N GLY A 7 22.82 -5.55 -16.40
CA GLY A 7 23.01 -4.13 -16.12
C GLY A 7 22.33 -3.69 -14.81
N ALA A 8 22.75 -2.56 -14.26
CA ALA A 8 22.04 -1.92 -13.15
C ALA A 8 20.67 -1.41 -13.64
N ILE A 9 19.60 -1.69 -12.88
CA ILE A 9 18.26 -1.18 -13.18
C ILE A 9 18.24 0.32 -12.86
N PRO A 10 17.81 1.20 -13.78
CA PRO A 10 17.69 2.63 -13.50
C PRO A 10 16.84 2.90 -12.26
N VAL A 11 17.20 3.91 -11.45
CA VAL A 11 16.50 4.20 -10.18
C VAL A 11 15.03 4.53 -10.43
N GLU A 12 14.73 5.20 -11.53
CA GLU A 12 13.39 5.56 -11.96
C GLU A 12 12.54 4.30 -12.22
N ASP A 13 13.13 3.30 -12.88
CA ASP A 13 12.47 2.02 -13.15
C ASP A 13 12.24 1.25 -11.85
N GLN A 14 13.21 1.27 -10.92
CA GLN A 14 13.08 0.64 -9.60
C GLN A 14 11.91 1.25 -8.78
N VAL A 15 11.81 2.59 -8.77
CA VAL A 15 10.74 3.30 -8.07
C VAL A 15 9.40 3.06 -8.75
N ALA A 16 9.31 3.19 -10.08
CA ALA A 16 8.08 2.98 -10.83
C ALA A 16 7.51 1.57 -10.62
N MET A 17 8.37 0.55 -10.71
CA MET A 17 8.02 -0.84 -10.44
C MET A 17 7.49 -1.03 -9.01
N THR A 18 8.20 -0.47 -8.03
CA THR A 18 7.84 -0.59 -6.61
C THR A 18 6.48 0.07 -6.34
N LEU A 19 6.24 1.26 -6.89
CA LEU A 19 4.95 1.95 -6.78
C LEU A 19 3.82 1.14 -7.42
N ARG A 20 4.04 0.55 -8.59
CA ARG A 20 3.04 -0.32 -9.24
C ARG A 20 2.70 -1.53 -8.37
N TRP A 21 3.70 -2.16 -7.76
CA TRP A 21 3.50 -3.28 -6.84
C TRP A 21 2.76 -2.87 -5.55
N LEU A 22 3.11 -1.73 -4.96
CA LEU A 22 2.44 -1.17 -3.78
C LEU A 22 0.98 -0.80 -4.06
N ALA A 23 0.67 -0.34 -5.27
CA ALA A 23 -0.69 -0.11 -5.76
C ALA A 23 -1.47 -1.42 -6.08
N GLY A 24 -0.97 -2.58 -5.64
CA GLY A 24 -1.63 -3.87 -5.81
C GLY A 24 -1.28 -4.60 -7.11
N GLY A 25 -0.35 -4.08 -7.91
CA GLY A 25 0.14 -4.74 -9.12
C GLY A 25 0.81 -6.09 -8.83
N SER A 26 0.71 -7.01 -9.78
CA SER A 26 1.35 -8.32 -9.64
C SER A 26 2.86 -8.19 -9.79
N ILE A 27 3.62 -8.96 -9.00
CA ILE A 27 5.08 -9.02 -9.17
C ILE A 27 5.46 -9.57 -10.56
N TYR A 28 4.60 -10.38 -11.18
CA TYR A 28 4.84 -10.91 -12.53
C TYR A 28 4.69 -9.83 -13.60
N GLU A 29 3.75 -8.88 -13.42
CA GLU A 29 3.63 -7.71 -14.30
C GLU A 29 4.88 -6.83 -14.19
N CYS A 30 5.39 -6.67 -12.96
CA CYS A 30 6.62 -5.93 -12.70
C CYS A 30 7.84 -6.60 -13.35
N MET A 31 7.92 -7.93 -13.28
CA MET A 31 8.98 -8.70 -13.94
C MET A 31 8.93 -8.57 -15.46
N ASP A 32 7.75 -8.67 -16.05
CA ASP A 32 7.55 -8.60 -17.50
C ASP A 32 7.82 -7.19 -18.02
N GLY A 33 7.26 -6.17 -17.37
CA GLY A 33 7.40 -4.77 -17.77
C GLY A 33 8.84 -4.23 -17.69
N HIS A 34 9.66 -4.79 -16.79
CA HIS A 34 11.06 -4.38 -16.61
C HIS A 34 12.08 -5.42 -17.09
N VAL A 35 11.64 -6.59 -17.58
CA VAL A 35 12.47 -7.70 -18.08
C VAL A 35 13.51 -8.15 -17.05
N ILE A 36 13.05 -8.39 -15.81
CA ILE A 36 13.91 -8.77 -14.68
C ILE A 36 13.51 -10.10 -14.06
N ALA A 37 14.48 -10.77 -13.43
CA ALA A 37 14.23 -11.99 -12.69
C ALA A 37 13.36 -11.72 -11.44
N ARG A 38 12.61 -12.74 -11.02
CA ARG A 38 11.74 -12.68 -9.83
C ARG A 38 12.48 -12.26 -8.56
N SER A 39 13.66 -12.84 -8.32
CA SER A 39 14.50 -12.50 -7.17
C SER A 39 14.91 -11.03 -7.20
N THR A 40 15.31 -10.52 -8.37
CA THR A 40 15.66 -9.12 -8.58
C THR A 40 14.47 -8.20 -8.32
N ALA A 41 13.27 -8.56 -8.79
CA ALA A 41 12.07 -7.77 -8.55
C ALA A 41 11.79 -7.59 -7.04
N TYR A 42 11.79 -8.69 -6.26
CA TYR A 42 11.61 -8.59 -4.81
C TYR A 42 12.73 -7.83 -4.10
N HIS A 43 13.98 -8.03 -4.53
CA HIS A 43 15.11 -7.33 -3.96
C HIS A 43 14.99 -5.81 -4.17
N VAL A 44 14.72 -5.37 -5.40
CA VAL A 44 14.50 -3.97 -5.74
C VAL A 44 13.34 -3.38 -4.94
N THR A 45 12.19 -4.05 -4.92
CA THR A 45 11.02 -3.59 -4.15
C THR A 45 11.36 -3.40 -2.67
N SER A 46 12.08 -4.34 -2.06
CA SER A 46 12.51 -4.21 -0.67
C SER A 46 13.49 -3.05 -0.47
N THR A 47 14.45 -2.88 -1.37
CA THR A 47 15.45 -1.80 -1.30
C THR A 47 14.79 -0.42 -1.41
N VAL A 48 13.87 -0.25 -2.37
CA VAL A 48 13.14 1.01 -2.54
C VAL A 48 12.24 1.30 -1.33
N ILE A 49 11.50 0.31 -0.81
CA ILE A 49 10.67 0.50 0.39
C ILE A 49 11.53 0.93 1.58
N ASN A 50 12.68 0.31 1.79
CA ASN A 50 13.60 0.69 2.87
C ASN A 50 14.13 2.11 2.68
N ALA A 51 14.48 2.51 1.45
CA ALA A 51 14.93 3.87 1.15
C ALA A 51 13.82 4.91 1.39
N LEU A 52 12.58 4.62 0.97
CA LEU A 52 11.43 5.49 1.22
C LEU A 52 11.17 5.67 2.73
N ASN A 53 11.21 4.57 3.50
CA ASN A 53 11.04 4.61 4.95
C ASN A 53 12.19 5.32 5.69
N ALA A 54 13.38 5.38 5.07
CA ALA A 54 14.55 6.06 5.64
C ALA A 54 14.63 7.55 5.26
N CYS A 55 13.72 8.06 4.42
CA CYS A 55 13.71 9.45 3.95
C CYS A 55 12.79 10.31 4.83
N PRO A 56 13.33 11.16 5.72
CA PRO A 56 12.52 11.95 6.65
C PRO A 56 11.56 12.93 5.96
N GLU A 57 11.91 13.38 4.75
CA GLU A 57 11.10 14.28 3.93
C GLU A 57 9.80 13.63 3.44
N LEU A 58 9.78 12.29 3.33
CA LEU A 58 8.62 11.51 2.92
C LEU A 58 7.80 10.99 4.11
N ASN A 59 8.20 11.32 5.35
CA ASN A 59 7.41 10.94 6.52
C ASN A 59 6.00 11.52 6.41
N CYS A 60 5.01 10.62 6.51
CA CYS A 60 3.62 11.01 6.52
C CYS A 60 3.36 11.91 7.73
N LYS A 61 3.02 13.17 7.47
CA LYS A 61 2.60 14.12 8.50
C LYS A 61 1.08 14.13 8.55
N TRP A 62 0.54 13.84 9.72
CA TRP A 62 -0.90 14.00 9.94
C TRP A 62 -1.23 15.49 9.96
N PRO A 63 -2.20 15.99 9.16
CA PRO A 63 -2.77 17.30 9.41
C PRO A 63 -3.38 17.36 10.82
N GLU A 64 -3.09 18.44 11.52
CA GLU A 64 -3.56 18.75 12.86
C GLU A 64 -4.19 20.14 12.87
N GLY A 65 -5.00 20.45 13.91
CA GLY A 65 -5.60 21.77 14.08
C GLY A 65 -6.40 22.24 12.85
N GLU A 66 -6.08 23.44 12.35
CA GLU A 66 -6.76 24.04 11.20
C GLU A 66 -6.58 23.24 9.90
N ASP A 67 -5.41 22.61 9.70
CA ASP A 67 -5.17 21.78 8.52
C ASP A 67 -6.03 20.52 8.53
N ALA A 68 -6.29 19.96 9.72
CA ALA A 68 -7.20 18.83 9.86
C ALA A 68 -8.64 19.24 9.55
N ALA A 69 -9.10 20.38 10.06
CA ALA A 69 -10.43 20.91 9.74
C ALA A 69 -10.58 21.18 8.24
N ARG A 70 -9.55 21.75 7.60
CA ARG A 70 -9.51 21.98 6.16
C ARG A 70 -9.56 20.68 5.36
N ALA A 71 -8.77 19.68 5.74
CA ALA A 71 -8.80 18.37 5.09
C ALA A 71 -10.19 17.71 5.22
N ALA A 72 -10.81 17.78 6.42
CA ALA A 72 -12.15 17.25 6.66
C ALA A 72 -13.21 17.85 5.74
N GLU A 73 -13.19 19.16 5.57
CA GLU A 73 -14.13 19.85 4.68
C GLU A 73 -13.89 19.49 3.20
N LEU A 74 -12.63 19.29 2.78
CA LEU A 74 -12.33 18.84 1.42
C LEU A 74 -12.87 17.43 1.14
N PHE A 75 -12.75 16.50 2.09
CA PHE A 75 -13.35 15.17 1.96
C PHE A 75 -14.88 15.22 1.96
N ARG A 76 -15.47 16.04 2.84
CA ARG A 76 -16.92 16.23 2.92
C ARG A 76 -17.49 16.78 1.62
N ASN A 77 -16.85 17.78 1.02
CA ASN A 77 -17.27 18.35 -0.27
C ASN A 77 -17.22 17.36 -1.44
N ARG A 78 -16.49 16.25 -1.30
CA ARG A 78 -16.45 15.13 -2.26
C ARG A 78 -17.38 13.98 -1.86
N SER A 79 -18.01 14.06 -0.70
CA SER A 79 -18.89 13.02 -0.16
C SER A 79 -20.32 13.20 -0.65
N SER A 80 -20.90 12.12 -1.17
CA SER A 80 -22.34 12.07 -1.42
C SER A 80 -23.10 12.03 -0.09
N MET A 81 -24.12 12.89 0.04
CA MET A 81 -24.99 12.96 1.23
C MET A 81 -24.28 13.26 2.56
N ASP A 82 -23.11 13.90 2.52
CA ASP A 82 -22.33 14.23 3.72
C ASP A 82 -22.05 12.99 4.62
N VAL A 83 -21.82 11.81 4.02
CA VAL A 83 -21.53 10.57 4.79
C VAL A 83 -20.13 10.64 5.42
N VAL A 84 -19.18 11.31 4.75
CA VAL A 84 -17.78 11.43 5.15
C VAL A 84 -17.53 12.85 5.66
N ARG A 85 -17.73 13.10 6.96
CA ARG A 85 -17.69 14.47 7.54
C ARG A 85 -16.40 14.85 8.25
N LYS A 86 -15.79 13.90 8.96
CA LYS A 86 -14.60 14.14 9.79
C LYS A 86 -13.34 13.50 9.21
N CYS A 87 -13.40 13.02 7.96
CA CYS A 87 -12.31 12.29 7.34
C CYS A 87 -11.22 13.25 6.88
N VAL A 88 -10.03 13.05 7.38
CA VAL A 88 -8.86 13.88 7.09
C VAL A 88 -7.86 13.16 6.19
N GLY A 89 -8.13 11.90 5.85
CA GLY A 89 -7.31 11.07 4.96
C GLY A 89 -7.93 9.70 4.75
N ALA A 90 -7.55 9.06 3.64
CA ALA A 90 -8.00 7.71 3.30
C ALA A 90 -6.81 6.86 2.86
N MET A 91 -6.83 5.59 3.25
CA MET A 91 -5.84 4.58 2.88
C MET A 91 -6.56 3.41 2.22
N ASP A 92 -6.27 3.19 0.95
CA ASP A 92 -6.98 2.19 0.13
C ASP A 92 -6.62 0.74 0.52
N VAL A 93 -5.42 0.50 1.03
CA VAL A 93 -4.99 -0.85 1.39
C VAL A 93 -4.26 -0.88 2.72
N LEU A 94 -4.95 -1.33 3.77
CA LEU A 94 -4.36 -1.76 5.03
C LEU A 94 -4.53 -3.27 5.17
N PHE A 95 -3.43 -4.02 5.13
CA PHE A 95 -3.44 -5.45 5.44
C PHE A 95 -3.14 -5.67 6.91
N VAL A 96 -4.16 -6.02 7.69
CA VAL A 96 -3.99 -6.37 9.10
C VAL A 96 -3.70 -7.86 9.19
N ARG A 97 -2.44 -8.20 9.44
CA ARG A 97 -2.02 -9.59 9.64
C ARG A 97 -2.63 -10.12 10.93
N MET A 98 -3.16 -11.35 10.87
CA MET A 98 -3.77 -12.04 12.00
C MET A 98 -3.29 -13.49 12.09
N ILE A 99 -3.54 -14.12 13.23
CA ILE A 99 -3.40 -15.57 13.37
C ILE A 99 -4.49 -16.24 12.56
N LYS A 100 -4.18 -17.38 11.91
CA LYS A 100 -5.17 -18.17 11.18
C LYS A 100 -6.35 -18.50 12.12
N PRO A 101 -7.59 -18.14 11.76
CA PRO A 101 -8.74 -18.51 12.58
C PRO A 101 -8.91 -20.04 12.57
N SER A 102 -9.39 -20.59 13.67
CA SER A 102 -9.65 -22.02 13.79
C SER A 102 -10.94 -22.41 13.07
N ALA A 103 -11.09 -23.70 12.74
CA ALA A 103 -12.32 -24.25 12.18
C ALA A 103 -13.52 -24.20 13.17
N LYS A 104 -13.28 -23.83 14.43
CA LYS A 104 -14.35 -23.60 15.43
C LYS A 104 -14.89 -22.17 15.38
N GLU A 105 -14.09 -21.22 14.92
CA GLU A 105 -14.46 -19.79 14.84
C GLU A 105 -15.14 -19.45 13.52
N VAL A 106 -14.72 -20.11 12.43
CA VAL A 106 -15.22 -19.82 11.07
C VAL A 106 -15.37 -21.10 10.25
N ALA A 107 -16.35 -21.11 9.33
CA ALA A 107 -16.61 -22.25 8.46
C ALA A 107 -15.41 -22.57 7.53
N GLU A 108 -14.75 -21.54 7.00
CA GLU A 108 -13.63 -21.70 6.07
C GLU A 108 -12.41 -20.84 6.49
N PRO A 109 -11.53 -21.36 7.37
CA PRO A 109 -10.34 -20.65 7.81
C PRO A 109 -9.38 -20.19 6.71
N ASN A 110 -9.37 -20.91 5.59
CA ASN A 110 -8.45 -20.63 4.49
C ASN A 110 -8.85 -19.39 3.67
N LEU A 111 -10.11 -18.91 3.78
CA LEU A 111 -10.54 -17.67 3.13
C LEU A 111 -9.78 -16.43 3.64
N TYR A 112 -9.24 -16.51 4.85
CA TYR A 112 -8.44 -15.43 5.43
C TYR A 112 -6.99 -15.40 4.93
N TYR A 113 -6.57 -16.36 4.10
CA TYR A 113 -5.22 -16.39 3.54
C TYR A 113 -5.11 -15.47 2.32
N ASN A 114 -4.31 -14.41 2.45
CA ASN A 114 -3.97 -13.54 1.32
C ASN A 114 -2.74 -14.09 0.59
N GLY A 115 -2.95 -14.60 -0.63
CA GLY A 115 -1.90 -15.14 -1.48
C GLY A 115 -0.88 -14.10 -1.96
N HIS A 116 -1.24 -12.82 -2.03
CA HIS A 116 -0.36 -11.71 -2.40
C HIS A 116 0.52 -11.32 -1.21
N LYS A 117 -0.06 -11.16 -0.01
CA LYS A 117 0.65 -10.76 1.22
C LYS A 117 1.26 -11.93 2.00
N LYS A 118 1.10 -13.16 1.49
CA LYS A 118 1.64 -14.43 2.04
C LYS A 118 1.39 -14.58 3.54
N GLY A 119 0.14 -14.38 3.94
CA GLY A 119 -0.26 -14.45 5.34
C GLY A 119 -1.76 -14.46 5.54
N PHE A 120 -2.17 -14.85 6.74
CA PHE A 120 -3.56 -14.70 7.17
C PHE A 120 -3.80 -13.25 7.62
N GLY A 121 -4.93 -12.69 7.23
CA GLY A 121 -5.24 -11.28 7.52
C GLY A 121 -6.45 -10.78 6.77
N MET A 122 -6.83 -9.56 7.09
CA MET A 122 -7.92 -8.85 6.43
C MET A 122 -7.36 -7.64 5.68
N ASN A 123 -7.86 -7.40 4.47
CA ASN A 123 -7.59 -6.18 3.74
C ASN A 123 -8.69 -5.18 4.08
N PHE A 124 -8.32 -4.01 4.55
CA PHE A 124 -9.24 -2.92 4.86
C PHE A 124 -8.93 -1.71 3.99
N GLN A 125 -9.99 -1.04 3.56
CA GLN A 125 -9.94 0.36 3.19
C GLN A 125 -10.25 1.16 4.46
N VAL A 126 -9.43 2.16 4.76
CA VAL A 126 -9.51 2.89 6.02
C VAL A 126 -9.72 4.37 5.74
N CYS A 127 -10.74 4.94 6.38
CA CYS A 127 -10.89 6.38 6.51
C CYS A 127 -10.38 6.80 7.89
N MET A 128 -9.59 7.86 7.93
CA MET A 128 -8.97 8.37 9.14
C MET A 128 -9.70 9.64 9.52
N CYS A 129 -10.32 9.64 10.69
CA CYS A 129 -11.19 10.73 11.14
C CYS A 129 -10.65 11.39 12.40
N ILE A 130 -10.84 12.71 12.50
CA ILE A 130 -10.58 13.43 13.75
C ILE A 130 -11.66 13.09 14.79
N HIS A 131 -11.24 12.85 16.03
CA HIS A 131 -12.14 12.88 17.19
C HIS A 131 -12.34 14.34 17.58
N VAL A 132 -13.57 14.80 17.44
CA VAL A 132 -14.05 16.07 18.00
C VAL A 132 -15.16 15.72 18.97
#